data_AF-A0A2N0N975-F1
#
_entry.id   AF-A0A2N0N975-F1
#
_cell.length_a   1.000
_cell.length_b   1.000
_cell.length_c   1.000
_cell.angle_alpha   90.00
_cell.angle_beta   90.00
_cell.angle_gamma   90.00
#
_symmetry.space_group_name_H-M   'P 1'
#
loop_
_entity.id
_entity.type
_entity.pdbx_description
1 polymer ?
#
loop_
_entity_poly.entity_id
_entity_poly.type
_entity_poly.pdbx_seq_one_letter_code
_entity_poly.pdbx_strand_id
1 'polypeptide(L)'
;MFMIKNDFEYRNWMMKTYFRLDGIQGESLLTDEELEDFLFESKPAGYPCLAMITPSSTQPLENEISYIYREQISLWAREMGVLKC
;
A
#
# COMPACT_ATOMS: atom_id res chain seq x y z
N MET A 1 -4.24 7.23 -1.91
CA MET A 1 -2.76 7.14 -1.96
C MET A 1 -2.19 7.77 -0.70
N PHE A 2 -1.21 7.13 -0.06
CA PHE A 2 -0.61 7.59 1.20
C PHE A 2 0.91 7.37 1.16
N MET A 3 1.69 8.30 1.74
CA MET A 3 3.14 8.12 1.85
C MET A 3 3.46 7.36 3.14
N ILE A 4 3.96 6.14 3.02
CA ILE A 4 4.35 5.30 4.13
C ILE A 4 5.85 5.42 4.36
N LYS A 5 6.25 5.69 5.60
CA LYS A 5 7.65 5.97 5.95
C LYS A 5 8.33 4.86 6.74
N ASN A 6 7.59 3.92 7.30
CA ASN A 6 8.09 2.83 8.12
C ASN A 6 7.04 1.72 8.29
N ASP A 7 7.44 0.62 8.94
CA ASP A 7 6.59 -0.55 9.17
C ASP A 7 5.34 -0.26 10.01
N PHE A 8 5.46 0.59 11.02
CA PHE A 8 4.32 0.98 11.86
C PHE A 8 3.24 1.71 11.05
N GLU A 9 3.65 2.66 10.21
CA GLU A 9 2.74 3.36 9.31
C GLU A 9 2.11 2.41 8.28
N TYR A 10 2.87 1.44 7.76
CA TYR A 10 2.39 0.42 6.83
C TYR A 10 1.25 -0.40 7.44
N ARG A 11 1.48 -0.99 8.62
CA ARG A 11 0.49 -1.80 9.31
C ARG A 11 -0.78 -1.01 9.58
N ASN A 12 -0.65 0.19 10.14
CA ASN A 12 -1.80 1.06 10.42
C ASN A 12 -2.57 1.45 9.14
N TRP A 13 -1.86 1.71 8.04
CA TRP A 13 -2.47 2.02 6.75
C TRP A 13 -3.24 0.82 6.17
N MET A 14 -2.66 -0.38 6.24
CA MET A 14 -3.29 -1.63 5.78
C MET A 14 -4.58 -1.92 6.54
N MET A 15 -4.53 -1.87 7.87
CA MET A 15 -5.69 -2.15 8.72
C MET A 15 -6.85 -1.19 8.42
N LYS A 16 -6.56 0.11 8.25
CA LYS A 16 -7.59 1.13 7.99
C LYS A 16 -8.09 1.13 6.55
N THR A 17 -7.19 0.99 5.58
CA THR A 17 -7.53 1.26 4.17
C THR A 17 -7.93 0.00 3.43
N TYR A 18 -7.20 -1.10 3.65
CA TYR A 18 -7.43 -2.37 2.97
C TYR A 18 -8.50 -3.19 3.70
N PHE A 19 -8.28 -3.43 5.00
CA PHE A 19 -9.21 -4.24 5.81
C PHE A 19 -10.42 -3.47 6.34
N ARG A 20 -10.40 -2.12 6.28
CA ARG A 20 -11.47 -1.25 6.81
C ARG A 20 -11.81 -1.57 8.27
N LEU A 21 -10.79 -1.86 9.06
CA LEU A 21 -10.87 -2.11 10.50
C LEU A 21 -10.72 -0.78 11.26
N ASP A 22 -11.67 0.12 11.07
CA ASP A 22 -11.71 1.46 11.65
C ASP A 22 -12.95 1.72 12.53
N GLY A 23 -13.46 0.66 13.17
CA GLY A 23 -14.34 0.75 14.34
C GLY A 23 -15.83 0.55 14.09
N ILE A 24 -16.25 0.26 12.85
CA ILE A 24 -17.64 -0.12 12.53
C ILE A 24 -17.65 -1.60 12.10
N GLN A 25 -17.65 -2.48 13.11
CA GLN A 25 -18.09 -3.89 13.07
C GLN A 25 -17.80 -4.68 11.78
N GLY A 26 -16.52 -4.88 11.48
CA GLY A 26 -16.08 -6.07 10.75
C GLY A 26 -15.16 -6.85 11.66
N GLU A 27 -15.57 -8.02 12.14
CA GLU A 27 -14.57 -9.00 12.55
C GLU A 27 -13.77 -9.33 11.29
N SER A 28 -12.44 -9.32 11.39
CA SER A 28 -11.58 -9.81 10.32
C SER A 28 -12.03 -11.24 9.99
N LEU A 29 -12.33 -11.51 8.71
CA LEU A 29 -12.58 -12.89 8.26
C LEU A 29 -11.31 -13.75 8.34
N LEU A 30 -10.15 -13.10 8.48
CA LEU A 30 -8.86 -13.73 8.69
C LEU A 30 -8.62 -13.90 10.19
N THR A 31 -8.06 -15.06 10.54
CA THR A 31 -7.41 -15.27 11.83
C THR A 31 -6.21 -14.32 11.99
N ASP A 32 -5.73 -14.14 13.22
CA ASP A 32 -4.57 -13.29 13.50
C ASP A 32 -3.31 -13.78 12.74
N GLU A 33 -3.16 -15.10 12.55
CA GLU A 33 -2.05 -15.71 11.81
C GLU A 33 -2.15 -15.39 10.31
N GLU A 34 -3.31 -15.61 9.69
CA GLU A 34 -3.54 -15.30 8.28
C GLU A 34 -3.37 -13.80 7.98
N LEU A 35 -3.78 -12.95 8.91
CA LEU A 35 -3.58 -11.51 8.80
C LEU A 35 -2.09 -11.14 8.82
N GLU A 36 -1.33 -11.72 9.74
CA GLU A 36 0.10 -11.46 9.88
C GLU A 36 0.88 -11.93 8.65
N ASP A 37 0.55 -13.11 8.14
CA ASP A 37 1.12 -13.64 6.90
C ASP A 37 0.81 -12.72 5.71
N PHE A 38 -0.44 -12.27 5.58
CA PHE A 38 -0.82 -11.33 4.52
C PHE A 38 -0.07 -10.00 4.62
N LEU A 39 0.06 -9.44 5.83
CA LEU A 39 0.84 -8.22 6.06
C LEU A 39 2.33 -8.43 5.73
N PHE A 40 2.87 -9.61 6.00
CA PHE A 40 4.25 -9.92 5.67
C PHE A 40 4.47 -10.04 4.17
N GLU A 41 3.58 -10.72 3.46
CA GLU A 41 3.66 -10.94 2.01
C GLU A 41 3.41 -9.66 1.21
N SER A 42 2.47 -8.83 1.65
CA SER A 42 2.08 -7.61 0.96
C SER A 42 2.91 -6.37 1.31
N LYS A 43 3.92 -6.51 2.18
CA LYS A 43 4.77 -5.39 2.61
C LYS A 43 5.52 -4.74 1.44
N PRO A 44 5.77 -3.43 1.49
CA PRO A 44 6.62 -2.78 0.50
C PRO A 44 8.07 -3.26 0.60
N ALA A 45 8.79 -3.22 -0.53
CA ALA A 45 10.19 -3.60 -0.60
C ALA A 45 11.13 -2.61 0.13
N GLY A 46 10.67 -1.37 0.35
CA GLY A 46 11.45 -0.35 1.03
C GLY A 46 10.63 0.89 1.37
N TYR A 47 11.13 1.67 2.33
CA TYR A 47 10.53 2.92 2.77
C TYR A 47 11.49 4.10 2.51
N PRO A 48 10.98 5.33 2.31
CA PRO A 48 9.56 5.67 2.15
C PRO A 48 9.03 5.29 0.76
N CYS A 49 7.74 4.99 0.66
CA CYS A 49 7.04 4.72 -0.59
C CYS A 49 5.64 5.34 -0.60
N LEU A 50 5.09 5.59 -1.79
CA LEU A 50 3.67 5.92 -1.95
C LEU A 50 2.88 4.63 -2.15
N ALA A 51 1.91 4.38 -1.28
CA ALA A 51 1.02 3.22 -1.36
C ALA A 51 -0.38 3.62 -1.82
N MET A 52 -1.00 2.75 -2.62
CA MET A 52 -2.37 2.91 -3.06
C MET A 52 -3.05 1.56 -3.23
N ILE A 53 -4.38 1.57 -3.08
CA ILE A 53 -5.23 0.44 -3.39
C ILE A 53 -5.90 0.77 -4.72
N THR A 54 -5.73 -0.10 -5.70
CA THR A 54 -6.30 0.05 -7.05
C THR A 54 -7.15 -1.16 -7.38
N PRO A 55 -8.23 -1.01 -8.17
CA PRO A 55 -8.92 -2.18 -8.71
C PRO A 55 -7.94 -3.06 -9.46
N SER A 56 -8.02 -4.38 -9.27
CA SER A 56 -7.20 -5.31 -10.03
C SER A 56 -7.52 -5.20 -11.51
N SER A 57 -6.46 -5.17 -12.32
CA SER A 57 -6.59 -5.18 -13.78
C SER A 57 -6.99 -6.54 -14.34
N THR A 58 -6.79 -7.61 -13.56
CA THR A 58 -7.03 -9.00 -13.97
C THR A 58 -8.26 -9.60 -13.30
N GLN A 59 -8.63 -9.13 -12.12
CA GLN A 59 -9.73 -9.66 -11.32
C GLN A 59 -10.74 -8.55 -10.96
N PRO A 60 -11.88 -8.44 -11.68
CA PRO A 60 -12.80 -7.29 -11.59
C PRO A 60 -13.42 -6.99 -10.22
N LEU A 61 -13.22 -7.86 -9.22
CA LEU A 61 -13.76 -7.75 -7.86
C LEU A 61 -12.66 -7.64 -6.79
N GLU A 62 -11.40 -7.74 -7.18
CA GLU A 62 -10.28 -7.67 -6.24
C GLU A 62 -9.61 -6.31 -6.29
N ASN A 63 -9.03 -5.93 -5.16
CA ASN A 63 -8.18 -4.76 -5.07
C ASN A 63 -6.72 -5.19 -4.95
N GLU A 64 -5.84 -4.54 -5.69
CA GLU A 64 -4.41 -4.72 -5.63
C GLU A 64 -3.75 -3.59 -4.83
N ILE A 65 -2.69 -3.94 -4.11
CA ILE A 65 -1.84 -2.98 -3.40
C ILE A 65 -0.68 -2.62 -4.32
N SER A 66 -0.57 -1.34 -4.65
CA SER A 66 0.50 -0.82 -5.50
C SER A 66 1.41 0.14 -4.73
N TYR A 67 2.71 0.02 -4.96
CA TYR A 67 3.73 0.87 -4.37
C TYR A 67 4.51 1.63 -5.44
N ILE A 68 4.70 2.92 -5.23
CA ILE A 68 5.55 3.79 -6.06
C ILE A 68 6.74 4.22 -5.21
N TYR A 69 7.94 3.95 -5.72
CA TYR A 69 9.20 4.21 -5.04
C TYR A 69 9.91 5.46 -5.57
N ARG A 70 10.99 5.85 -4.90
CA ARG A 70 11.79 7.05 -5.20
C ARG A 70 12.24 7.08 -6.66
N GLU A 71 12.66 5.94 -7.21
CA GLU A 71 13.21 5.82 -8.55
C GLU A 71 12.16 6.23 -9.59
N GLN A 72 10.93 5.73 -9.42
CA GLN A 72 9.81 6.04 -10.31
C GLN A 72 9.37 7.51 -10.18
N ILE A 73 9.27 8.04 -8.96
CA ILE A 73 8.97 9.47 -8.74
C ILE A 73 10.05 10.35 -9.38
N SER A 74 11.32 9.97 -9.25
CA SER A 74 12.44 10.73 -9.82
C SER A 74 12.41 10.72 -11.35
N LEU A 75 12.08 9.57 -11.95
CA LEU A 75 11.88 9.46 -13.40
C LEU A 75 10.76 10.40 -13.86
N TRP A 76 9.59 10.32 -13.23
CA TRP A 76 8.46 11.17 -13.59
C TRP A 76 8.75 12.66 -13.39
N ALA A 77 9.43 13.03 -12.31
CA ALA A 77 9.81 14.41 -12.05
C ALA A 77 10.77 14.96 -13.13
N ARG A 78 11.66 14.12 -13.68
CA ARG A 78 12.50 14.48 -14.83
C ARG A 78 11.68 14.65 -16.10
N GLU A 79 10.79 13.69 -16.40
CA GLU A 79 9.92 13.73 -17.59
C GLU A 79 8.98 14.94 -17.56
N MET A 80 8.52 15.34 -16.38
CA MET A 80 7.68 16.53 -16.18
C MET A 80 8.47 17.85 -16.12
N GLY A 81 9.80 17.82 -16.22
CA GLY A 81 10.65 19.01 -16.15
C GLY A 81 10.73 19.68 -14.76
N VAL A 82 10.30 18.97 -13.70
CA VAL A 82 10.40 19.43 -12.31
C VAL A 82 11.83 19.30 -11.80
N LEU A 83 12.51 18.22 -12.18
CA LEU A 83 13.94 18.03 -11.94
C LEU A 83 14.70 18.22 -13.26
N LYS A 84 15.69 19.11 -13.25
CA LYS A 84 16.63 19.24 -14.37
C LYS A 84 17.66 18.11 -14.27
N CYS A 85 17.96 17.46 -15.40
CA CYS A 85 19.04 16.49 -15.53
C CYS A 85 20.39 17.11 -15.23
#